data_AF-A0A1I3D3X9-F1
#
_entry.id   AF-A0A1I3D3X9-F1
#
_cell.length_a   1.000
_cell.length_b   1.000
_cell.length_c   1.000
_cell.angle_alpha   90.00
_cell.angle_beta   90.00
_cell.angle_gamma   90.00
#
_symmetry.space_group_name_H-M   'P 1'
#
loop_
_entity.id
_entity.type
_entity.pdbx_description
1 polymer ?
#
loop_
_entity_poly.entity_id
_entity_poly.type
_entity_poly.pdbx_seq_one_letter_code
_entity_poly.pdbx_strand_id
1 'polypeptide(L)'
;MNQKIRVTIFNEHNQDRYEPVLSIYPQGIHAAIAHAFEGYDEFKVTIATQDMPEHGLSEEVLASTDVLIWWSHIDNAAFDDRIADRICYHVVNRGMGFIALHASIFSKPWQRMLGIYYDAGLWGRFRTMPQGEKEKVWVINPGHPITYGIDECIEIPADEMYGEPQLIPEPDQTIFLAWWEGGDVCRSGNIFYRGRGKLFQFTPGHETFPVLHQKEIHQVLRNAAKWMAPSPDMIIPPPGTEHLNGEPRENLDHRK
;
A
#
# COMPACT_ATOMS: atom_id res chain seq x y z
N MET A 1 -17.95 -7.68 20.87
CA MET A 1 -16.85 -6.76 20.58
C MET A 1 -16.40 -7.05 19.16
N ASN A 2 -16.51 -6.08 18.24
CA ASN A 2 -15.96 -6.27 16.89
C ASN A 2 -14.45 -6.53 17.01
N GLN A 3 -13.93 -7.50 16.27
CA GLN A 3 -12.48 -7.71 16.22
C GLN A 3 -11.80 -6.46 15.65
N LYS A 4 -10.69 -6.06 16.26
CA LYS A 4 -9.87 -4.94 15.78
C LYS A 4 -9.23 -5.31 14.44
N ILE A 5 -9.16 -4.36 13.51
CA ILE A 5 -8.44 -4.49 12.25
C ILE A 5 -6.94 -4.44 12.56
N ARG A 6 -6.21 -5.49 12.17
CA ARG A 6 -4.78 -5.64 12.43
C ARG A 6 -4.00 -5.04 11.27
N VAL A 7 -3.37 -3.90 11.52
CA VAL A 7 -2.59 -3.15 10.53
C VAL A 7 -1.12 -3.38 10.82
N THR A 8 -0.38 -3.87 9.84
CA THR A 8 1.08 -3.91 9.90
C THR A 8 1.63 -2.80 9.03
N ILE A 9 2.53 -1.98 9.57
CA ILE A 9 3.22 -0.92 8.83
C ILE A 9 4.64 -1.38 8.60
N PHE A 10 5.00 -1.58 7.34
CA PHE A 10 6.36 -1.78 6.90
C PHE A 10 6.98 -0.45 6.48
N ASN A 11 8.18 -0.16 6.98
CA ASN A 11 8.99 0.96 6.56
C ASN A 11 10.43 0.49 6.28
N GLU A 12 10.99 0.91 5.15
CA GLU A 12 12.40 0.66 4.83
C GLU A 12 13.33 1.12 5.96
N HIS A 13 12.98 2.23 6.63
CA HIS A 13 13.68 2.77 7.80
C HIS A 13 15.20 2.95 7.57
N ASN A 14 15.58 3.41 6.38
CA ASN A 14 16.97 3.67 6.01
C ASN A 14 17.26 5.17 5.99
N GLN A 15 16.72 5.92 5.01
CA GLN A 15 17.03 7.35 4.88
C GLN A 15 16.46 8.21 6.01
N ASP A 16 15.39 7.76 6.68
CA ASP A 16 14.76 8.47 7.80
C ASP A 16 15.58 8.46 9.10
N ARG A 17 16.75 7.80 9.10
CA ARG A 17 17.74 7.87 10.19
C ARG A 17 18.73 9.03 10.04
N TYR A 18 18.70 9.74 8.92
CA TYR A 18 19.69 10.76 8.58
C TYR A 18 19.02 12.07 8.16
N GLU A 19 19.78 13.16 8.24
CA GLU A 19 19.32 14.46 7.75
C GLU A 19 19.21 14.45 6.21
N PRO A 20 18.23 15.20 5.63
CA PRO A 20 17.29 16.07 6.31
C PRO A 20 16.05 15.36 6.88
N VAL A 21 15.84 14.08 6.55
CA VAL A 21 14.60 13.34 6.85
C VAL A 21 14.39 13.16 8.35
N LEU A 22 15.45 12.91 9.11
CA LEU A 22 15.41 12.73 10.56
C LEU A 22 14.76 13.94 11.27
N SER A 23 15.02 15.17 10.81
CA SER A 23 14.42 16.36 11.40
C SER A 23 12.89 16.44 11.21
N ILE A 24 12.36 15.79 10.18
CA ILE A 24 10.94 15.75 9.83
C ILE A 24 10.25 14.55 10.49
N TYR A 25 10.94 13.40 10.50
CA TYR A 25 10.47 12.13 11.02
C TYR A 25 11.43 11.62 12.11
N PRO A 26 11.50 12.27 13.29
CA PRO A 26 12.49 11.94 14.32
C PRO A 26 12.33 10.55 14.94
N GLN A 27 11.15 9.94 14.78
CA GLN A 27 10.86 8.57 15.21
C GLN A 27 10.74 7.60 14.01
N GLY A 28 11.17 8.04 12.83
CA GLY A 28 11.01 7.33 11.57
C GLY A 28 9.64 7.53 10.91
N ILE A 29 9.58 7.24 9.62
CA ILE A 29 8.37 7.42 8.79
C ILE A 29 7.24 6.50 9.24
N HIS A 30 7.57 5.26 9.63
CA HIS A 30 6.62 4.32 10.22
C HIS A 30 5.86 4.89 11.43
N ALA A 31 6.51 5.71 12.27
CA ALA A 31 5.85 6.31 13.43
C ALA A 31 4.81 7.36 13.01
N ALA A 32 5.11 8.17 11.98
CA ALA A 32 4.13 9.13 11.42
C ALA A 32 2.91 8.42 10.81
N ILE A 33 3.14 7.30 10.11
CA ILE A 33 2.05 6.45 9.59
C ILE A 33 1.26 5.83 10.76
N ALA A 34 1.94 5.34 11.80
CA ALA A 34 1.30 4.74 12.97
C ALA A 34 0.43 5.73 13.74
N HIS A 35 0.87 6.99 13.81
CA HIS A 35 0.12 8.08 14.44
C HIS A 35 -1.28 8.27 13.81
N ALA A 36 -1.45 7.91 12.54
CA ALA A 36 -2.77 7.92 11.89
C ALA A 36 -3.81 7.05 12.60
N PHE A 37 -3.38 6.05 13.38
CA PHE A 37 -4.25 5.08 14.06
C PHE A 37 -4.33 5.27 15.58
N GLU A 38 -3.54 6.19 16.14
CA GLU A 38 -3.57 6.46 17.58
C GLU A 38 -4.93 7.01 18.02
N GLY A 39 -5.44 6.51 19.15
CA GLY A 39 -6.75 6.88 19.68
C GLY A 39 -7.95 6.21 18.99
N TYR A 40 -7.73 5.34 18.00
CA TYR A 40 -8.78 4.58 17.31
C TYR A 40 -8.77 3.12 17.76
N ASP A 41 -9.66 2.78 18.70
CA ASP A 41 -9.73 1.45 19.32
C ASP A 41 -10.05 0.32 18.34
N GLU A 42 -10.60 0.62 17.17
CA GLU A 42 -10.89 -0.38 16.14
C GLU A 42 -9.63 -0.91 15.42
N PHE A 43 -8.45 -0.32 15.63
CA PHE A 43 -7.20 -0.78 15.01
C PHE A 43 -6.22 -1.37 16.03
N LYS A 44 -5.41 -2.31 15.57
CA LYS A 44 -4.21 -2.81 16.26
C LYS A 44 -3.04 -2.68 15.30
N VAL A 45 -2.05 -1.86 15.66
CA VAL A 45 -0.89 -1.57 14.80
C VAL A 45 0.31 -2.40 15.22
N THR A 46 1.00 -2.97 14.23
CA THR A 46 2.31 -3.62 14.34
C THR A 46 3.29 -2.90 13.43
N ILE A 47 4.53 -2.70 13.88
CA ILE A 47 5.60 -2.08 13.06
C ILE A 47 6.58 -3.15 12.61
N ALA A 48 7.01 -3.05 11.36
CA ALA A 48 8.06 -3.86 10.76
C ALA A 48 9.04 -2.95 10.00
N THR A 49 10.34 -3.22 10.11
CA THR A 49 11.37 -2.46 9.38
C THR A 49 12.36 -3.38 8.68
N GLN A 50 13.00 -2.88 7.61
CA GLN A 50 13.90 -3.68 6.76
C GLN A 50 15.06 -4.33 7.54
N ASP A 51 15.53 -3.72 8.61
CA ASP A 51 16.64 -4.21 9.45
C ASP A 51 16.23 -5.27 10.50
N MET A 52 14.92 -5.51 10.70
CA MET A 52 14.45 -6.57 11.57
C MET A 52 14.70 -7.97 10.96
N PRO A 53 14.78 -9.03 11.77
CA PRO A 53 14.78 -10.41 11.28
C PRO A 53 13.56 -10.66 10.37
N GLU A 54 13.80 -11.26 9.20
CA GLU A 54 12.78 -11.41 8.15
C GLU A 54 12.04 -10.10 7.82
N HIS A 55 12.72 -8.95 7.94
CA HIS A 55 12.17 -7.61 7.76
C HIS A 55 10.94 -7.32 8.65
N GLY A 56 10.80 -8.04 9.77
CA GLY A 56 9.63 -7.99 10.66
C GLY A 56 8.37 -8.66 10.08
N LEU A 57 8.48 -9.34 8.95
CA LEU A 57 7.37 -9.92 8.18
C LEU A 57 7.45 -11.45 8.14
N SER A 58 7.56 -12.05 9.33
CA SER A 58 7.47 -13.50 9.50
C SER A 58 6.09 -14.02 9.06
N GLU A 59 5.99 -15.33 8.83
CA GLU A 59 4.71 -15.95 8.49
C GLU A 59 3.63 -15.68 9.56
N GLU A 60 4.00 -15.68 10.85
CA GLU A 60 3.08 -15.39 11.95
C GLU A 60 2.55 -13.94 11.89
N VAL A 61 3.43 -12.98 11.60
CA VAL A 61 3.04 -11.56 11.45
C VAL A 61 2.09 -11.40 10.26
N LEU A 62 2.44 -11.95 9.09
CA LEU A 62 1.61 -11.83 7.90
C LEU A 62 0.26 -12.56 8.04
N ALA A 63 0.25 -13.77 8.62
CA ALA A 63 -0.99 -14.51 8.91
C ALA A 63 -1.90 -13.79 9.92
N SER A 64 -1.33 -12.88 10.73
CA SER A 64 -2.07 -12.04 11.67
C SER A 64 -2.29 -10.61 11.19
N THR A 65 -1.96 -10.29 9.95
CA THR A 65 -2.15 -8.97 9.34
C THR A 65 -3.40 -8.96 8.48
N ASP A 66 -4.29 -8.01 8.72
CA ASP A 66 -5.47 -7.77 7.85
C ASP A 66 -5.11 -6.80 6.72
N VAL A 67 -4.32 -5.77 7.03
CA VAL A 67 -3.85 -4.78 6.06
C VAL A 67 -2.36 -4.48 6.29
N LEU A 68 -1.55 -4.64 5.25
CA LEU A 68 -0.15 -4.25 5.21
C LEU A 68 -0.02 -2.87 4.55
N ILE A 69 0.45 -1.87 5.30
CA ILE A 69 0.83 -0.56 4.78
C ILE A 69 2.33 -0.59 4.51
N TRP A 70 2.74 -0.13 3.35
CA TRP A 70 4.11 -0.22 2.88
C TRP A 70 4.64 1.17 2.54
N TRP A 71 5.80 1.51 3.10
CA TRP A 71 6.62 2.63 2.69
C TRP A 71 8.07 2.17 2.43
N SER A 72 8.61 2.45 1.25
CA SER A 72 10.02 2.20 0.89
C SER A 72 10.46 3.08 -0.28
N HIS A 73 11.77 3.20 -0.50
CA HIS A 73 12.29 4.05 -1.58
C HIS A 73 13.65 3.56 -2.13
N ILE A 74 14.75 3.76 -1.39
CA ILE A 74 16.11 3.68 -1.96
C ILE A 74 16.68 2.25 -1.94
N ASP A 75 16.20 1.40 -1.05
CA ASP A 75 16.74 0.05 -0.81
C ASP A 75 15.76 -1.06 -1.16
N ASN A 76 14.83 -0.78 -2.09
CA ASN A 76 13.85 -1.74 -2.61
C ASN A 76 14.50 -3.02 -3.19
N ALA A 77 15.70 -2.90 -3.77
CA ALA A 77 16.41 -4.02 -4.38
C ALA A 77 16.94 -5.03 -3.35
N ALA A 78 17.29 -4.56 -2.14
CA ALA A 78 17.85 -5.41 -1.08
C ALA A 78 16.79 -6.25 -0.35
N PHE A 79 15.50 -5.92 -0.50
CA PHE A 79 14.42 -6.67 0.15
C PHE A 79 14.40 -8.15 -0.29
N ASP A 80 14.27 -9.10 0.64
CA ASP A 80 14.34 -10.55 0.35
C ASP A 80 13.18 -10.99 -0.57
N ASP A 81 13.55 -11.61 -1.70
CA ASP A 81 12.60 -12.11 -2.70
C ASP A 81 11.61 -13.13 -2.12
N ARG A 82 12.04 -13.99 -1.19
CA ARG A 82 11.18 -15.00 -0.56
C ARG A 82 10.11 -14.37 0.30
N ILE A 83 10.43 -13.24 0.95
CA ILE A 83 9.48 -12.50 1.79
C ILE A 83 8.52 -11.72 0.91
N ALA A 84 9.00 -11.14 -0.20
CA ALA A 84 8.12 -10.53 -1.20
C ALA A 84 7.10 -11.55 -1.78
N ASP A 85 7.52 -12.78 -2.06
CA ASP A 85 6.61 -13.85 -2.50
C ASP A 85 5.61 -14.24 -1.41
N ARG A 86 6.05 -14.31 -0.14
CA ARG A 86 5.18 -14.58 1.01
C ARG A 86 4.10 -13.51 1.16
N ILE A 87 4.46 -12.22 1.02
CA ILE A 87 3.49 -11.12 1.02
C ILE A 87 2.47 -11.29 -0.11
N CYS A 88 2.94 -11.53 -1.34
CA CYS A 88 2.06 -11.76 -2.48
C CYS A 88 1.11 -12.94 -2.23
N TYR A 89 1.60 -14.02 -1.61
CA TYR A 89 0.79 -15.17 -1.24
C TYR A 89 -0.34 -14.78 -0.26
N HIS A 90 -0.05 -14.02 0.80
CA HIS A 90 -1.06 -13.58 1.77
C HIS A 90 -2.08 -12.64 1.14
N VAL A 91 -1.65 -11.70 0.28
CA VAL A 91 -2.59 -10.83 -0.45
C VAL A 91 -3.50 -11.67 -1.36
N VAL A 92 -2.93 -12.47 -2.26
CA VAL A 92 -3.68 -13.17 -3.31
C VAL A 92 -4.54 -14.32 -2.75
N ASN A 93 -3.99 -15.12 -1.83
CA ASN A 93 -4.63 -16.35 -1.34
C ASN A 93 -5.37 -16.17 -0.03
N ARG A 94 -4.96 -15.22 0.82
CA ARG A 94 -5.58 -14.97 2.14
C ARG A 94 -6.41 -13.70 2.20
N GLY A 95 -6.34 -12.86 1.17
CA GLY A 95 -7.17 -11.67 1.07
C GLY A 95 -6.64 -10.46 1.83
N MET A 96 -5.41 -10.52 2.35
CA MET A 96 -4.76 -9.39 3.04
C MET A 96 -4.78 -8.15 2.15
N GLY A 97 -5.14 -7.00 2.71
CA GLY A 97 -5.06 -5.70 2.03
C GLY A 97 -3.62 -5.22 1.93
N PHE A 98 -3.26 -4.52 0.85
CA PHE A 98 -1.92 -3.95 0.67
C PHE A 98 -1.97 -2.49 0.21
N ILE A 99 -1.47 -1.58 1.03
CA ILE A 99 -1.41 -0.14 0.74
C ILE A 99 0.03 0.22 0.38
N ALA A 100 0.27 0.66 -0.86
CA ALA A 100 1.55 1.17 -1.33
C ALA A 100 1.57 2.70 -1.25
N LEU A 101 2.45 3.27 -0.42
CA LEU A 101 2.59 4.71 -0.26
C LEU A 101 3.76 5.26 -1.07
N HIS A 102 3.53 6.33 -1.82
CA HIS A 102 4.57 7.09 -2.49
C HIS A 102 5.49 6.19 -3.36
N ALA A 103 6.81 6.19 -3.10
CA ALA A 103 7.83 5.42 -3.81
C ALA A 103 7.71 3.89 -3.63
N SER A 104 6.80 3.41 -2.79
CA SER A 104 6.53 1.98 -2.59
C SER A 104 6.02 1.26 -3.82
N ILE A 105 5.53 2.02 -4.80
CA ILE A 105 5.29 1.53 -6.15
C ILE A 105 6.53 0.83 -6.73
N PHE A 106 7.75 1.19 -6.35
CA PHE A 106 8.97 0.53 -6.81
C PHE A 106 9.30 -0.75 -6.03
N SER A 107 8.52 -1.11 -5.01
CA SER A 107 8.77 -2.29 -4.20
C SER A 107 8.56 -3.60 -4.96
N LYS A 108 9.35 -4.62 -4.61
CA LYS A 108 9.22 -5.97 -5.16
C LYS A 108 7.80 -6.56 -5.05
N PRO A 109 7.10 -6.52 -3.89
CA PRO A 109 5.74 -7.06 -3.81
C PRO A 109 4.76 -6.32 -4.74
N TRP A 110 4.84 -4.98 -4.83
CA TRP A 110 3.99 -4.21 -5.73
C TRP A 110 4.18 -4.61 -7.19
N GLN A 111 5.43 -4.61 -7.65
CA GLN A 111 5.79 -4.99 -9.03
C GLN A 111 5.28 -6.39 -9.39
N ARG A 112 5.50 -7.38 -8.52
CA ARG A 112 5.04 -8.76 -8.71
C ARG A 112 3.52 -8.86 -8.78
N MET A 113 2.82 -8.19 -7.87
CA MET A 113 1.35 -8.23 -7.85
C MET A 113 0.74 -7.56 -9.08
N LEU A 114 1.36 -6.52 -9.63
CA LEU A 114 0.86 -5.87 -10.84
C LEU A 114 1.35 -6.51 -12.15
N GLY A 115 2.32 -7.43 -12.10
CA GLY A 115 2.88 -8.07 -13.30
C GLY A 115 3.71 -7.08 -14.13
N ILE A 116 4.38 -6.16 -13.46
CA ILE A 116 5.20 -5.11 -14.08
C ILE A 116 6.63 -5.21 -13.57
N TYR A 117 7.54 -4.62 -14.34
CA TYR A 117 8.95 -4.55 -13.98
C TYR A 117 9.44 -3.13 -14.22
N TYR A 118 10.10 -2.55 -13.22
CA TYR A 118 10.59 -1.19 -13.28
C TYR A 118 12.11 -1.15 -13.46
N ASP A 119 12.52 -0.62 -14.60
CA ASP A 119 13.85 -0.04 -14.75
C ASP A 119 13.81 1.43 -14.34
N ALA A 120 14.82 1.87 -13.60
CA ALA A 120 14.94 3.26 -13.18
C ALA A 120 14.86 4.20 -14.40
N GLY A 121 13.88 5.11 -14.39
CA GLY A 121 13.62 6.06 -15.49
C GLY A 121 12.55 5.64 -16.50
N LEU A 122 11.96 4.44 -16.42
CA LEU A 122 10.88 3.99 -17.33
C LEU A 122 9.47 4.04 -16.73
N TRP A 123 9.33 4.39 -15.46
CA TRP A 123 8.06 4.34 -14.73
C TRP A 123 7.07 5.45 -15.09
N GLY A 124 7.60 6.65 -15.34
CA GLY A 124 6.82 7.87 -15.53
C GLY A 124 7.69 9.10 -15.28
N ARG A 125 7.07 10.28 -15.23
CA ARG A 125 7.77 11.51 -14.85
C ARG A 125 7.80 11.62 -13.34
N PHE A 126 8.95 11.98 -12.78
CA PHE A 126 9.04 12.44 -11.41
C PHE A 126 9.96 13.65 -11.34
N ARG A 127 9.73 14.53 -10.36
CA ARG A 127 10.52 15.74 -10.16
C ARG A 127 10.52 16.10 -8.67
N THR A 128 11.71 16.06 -8.09
CA THR A 128 11.95 16.52 -6.72
C THR A 128 12.57 17.91 -6.78
N MET A 129 11.87 18.92 -6.24
CA MET A 129 12.39 20.28 -6.09
C MET A 129 12.80 20.50 -4.62
N PRO A 130 13.86 21.27 -4.31
CA PRO A 130 14.28 21.48 -2.91
C PRO A 130 13.18 22.02 -1.99
N GLN A 131 12.28 22.86 -2.52
CA GLN A 131 11.12 23.42 -1.81
C GLN A 131 9.85 22.58 -1.97
N GLY A 132 9.89 21.51 -2.76
CA GLY A 132 8.73 20.73 -3.20
C GLY A 132 7.85 21.49 -4.20
N GLU A 133 6.80 20.83 -4.66
CA GLU A 133 5.74 21.45 -5.45
C GLU A 133 4.41 21.32 -4.71
N LYS A 134 3.55 22.34 -4.79
CA LYS A 134 2.18 22.23 -4.29
C LYS A 134 1.44 21.14 -5.06
N GLU A 135 0.88 20.18 -4.33
CA GLU A 135 0.03 19.11 -4.85
C GLU A 135 -1.43 19.35 -4.46
N LYS A 136 -2.34 19.09 -5.39
CA LYS A 136 -3.77 18.95 -5.13
C LYS A 136 -4.22 17.55 -5.51
N VAL A 137 -4.66 16.78 -4.53
CA VAL A 137 -5.19 15.43 -4.70
C VAL A 137 -6.71 15.50 -4.78
N TRP A 138 -7.26 15.50 -5.99
CA TRP A 138 -8.71 15.59 -6.23
C TRP A 138 -9.42 14.26 -5.96
N VAL A 139 -10.53 14.32 -5.24
CA VAL A 139 -11.46 13.19 -5.09
C VAL A 139 -12.27 13.05 -6.36
N ILE A 140 -11.99 12.03 -7.17
CA ILE A 140 -12.74 11.78 -8.42
C ILE A 140 -13.81 10.69 -8.27
N ASN A 141 -13.77 9.94 -7.17
CA ASN A 141 -14.81 8.99 -6.79
C ASN A 141 -15.30 9.25 -5.35
N PRO A 142 -16.18 10.25 -5.14
CA PRO A 142 -16.64 10.63 -3.80
C PRO A 142 -17.56 9.58 -3.14
N GLY A 143 -18.06 8.60 -3.89
CA GLY A 143 -18.86 7.49 -3.35
C GLY A 143 -18.03 6.38 -2.72
N HIS A 144 -16.71 6.36 -2.94
CA HIS A 144 -15.84 5.29 -2.46
C HIS A 144 -15.55 5.41 -0.95
N PRO A 145 -15.61 4.32 -0.15
CA PRO A 145 -15.39 4.40 1.30
C PRO A 145 -14.05 5.01 1.73
N ILE A 146 -13.01 4.90 0.90
CA ILE A 146 -11.70 5.54 1.15
C ILE A 146 -11.79 7.07 1.22
N THR A 147 -12.73 7.68 0.48
CA THR A 147 -12.85 9.14 0.36
C THR A 147 -13.81 9.74 1.40
N TYR A 148 -14.37 8.94 2.31
CA TYR A 148 -15.34 9.41 3.29
C TYR A 148 -14.75 10.44 4.27
N GLY A 149 -15.40 11.61 4.31
CA GLY A 149 -14.99 12.76 5.12
C GLY A 149 -13.74 13.47 4.59
N ILE A 150 -13.31 13.18 3.37
CA ILE A 150 -12.37 14.00 2.61
C ILE A 150 -13.18 15.01 1.80
N ASP A 151 -12.74 16.27 1.77
CA ASP A 151 -13.35 17.32 0.93
C ASP A 151 -13.09 17.06 -0.57
N GLU A 152 -13.45 18.01 -1.44
CA GLU A 152 -13.26 17.88 -2.90
C GLU A 152 -11.81 17.58 -3.32
N CYS A 153 -10.84 18.07 -2.55
CA CYS A 153 -9.43 17.77 -2.73
C CYS A 153 -8.66 17.88 -1.41
N ILE A 154 -7.50 17.21 -1.36
CA ILE A 154 -6.49 17.40 -0.33
C ILE A 154 -5.42 18.33 -0.91
N GLU A 155 -5.19 19.48 -0.30
CA GLU A 155 -4.07 20.35 -0.66
C GLU A 155 -2.85 19.98 0.20
N ILE A 156 -1.74 19.66 -0.46
CA ILE A 156 -0.46 19.36 0.18
C ILE A 156 0.50 20.50 -0.19
N PRO A 157 1.05 21.24 0.80
CA PRO A 157 1.84 22.44 0.52
C PRO A 157 3.11 22.19 -0.31
N ALA A 158 3.74 21.03 -0.10
CA ALA A 158 4.96 20.62 -0.78
C ALA A 158 5.06 19.08 -0.76
N ASP A 159 5.21 18.48 -1.94
CA ASP A 159 5.58 17.08 -2.12
C ASP A 159 6.49 16.92 -3.36
N GLU A 160 6.98 15.71 -3.61
CA GLU A 160 7.59 15.31 -4.88
C GLU A 160 6.50 15.12 -5.95
N MET A 161 6.77 15.60 -7.16
CA MET A 161 5.85 15.41 -8.28
C MET A 161 6.04 14.02 -8.88
N TYR A 162 4.95 13.24 -8.99
CA TYR A 162 4.81 12.09 -9.90
C TYR A 162 3.83 12.42 -11.02
N GLY A 163 4.10 11.96 -12.24
CA GLY A 163 3.32 12.34 -13.42
C GLY A 163 3.08 11.20 -14.42
N GLU A 164 1.97 11.27 -15.14
CA GLU A 164 1.62 10.35 -16.23
C GLU A 164 2.60 10.44 -17.43
N PRO A 165 2.80 9.37 -18.21
CA PRO A 165 2.19 8.06 -18.05
C PRO A 165 2.83 7.27 -16.90
N GLN A 166 2.00 6.67 -16.06
CA GLN A 166 2.44 5.63 -15.12
C GLN A 166 2.46 4.28 -15.83
N LEU A 167 3.58 3.55 -15.69
CA LEU A 167 3.72 2.18 -16.18
C LEU A 167 3.02 1.18 -15.23
N ILE A 168 1.70 1.30 -15.12
CA ILE A 168 0.82 0.42 -14.36
C ILE A 168 -0.27 -0.13 -15.29
N PRO A 169 -0.81 -1.33 -15.04
CA PRO A 169 -2.04 -1.77 -15.68
C PRO A 169 -3.17 -0.78 -15.35
N GLU A 170 -4.23 -0.80 -16.17
CA GLU A 170 -5.42 0.00 -15.88
C GLU A 170 -5.97 -0.37 -14.49
N PRO A 171 -6.16 0.61 -13.58
CA PRO A 171 -6.74 0.35 -12.26
C PRO A 171 -8.18 -0.15 -12.38
N ASP A 172 -8.59 -1.04 -11.47
CA ASP A 172 -9.98 -1.43 -11.34
C ASP A 172 -10.85 -0.22 -10.96
N GLN A 173 -10.31 0.69 -10.14
CA GLN A 173 -10.87 2.01 -9.88
C GLN A 173 -9.76 3.04 -9.66
N THR A 174 -9.92 4.24 -10.22
CA THR A 174 -9.15 5.43 -9.80
C THR A 174 -10.05 6.27 -8.91
N ILE A 175 -9.60 6.58 -7.70
CA ILE A 175 -10.37 7.33 -6.70
C ILE A 175 -9.79 8.72 -6.39
N PHE A 176 -8.50 8.91 -6.66
CA PHE A 176 -7.83 10.20 -6.60
C PHE A 176 -7.05 10.51 -7.89
N LEU A 177 -7.06 11.79 -8.27
CA LEU A 177 -6.22 12.33 -9.34
C LEU A 177 -5.44 13.52 -8.76
N ALA A 178 -4.12 13.49 -8.87
CA ALA A 178 -3.27 14.57 -8.40
C ALA A 178 -2.93 15.53 -9.54
N TRP A 179 -2.80 16.79 -9.18
CA TRP A 179 -2.28 17.89 -9.98
C TRP A 179 -1.17 18.57 -9.18
N TRP A 180 -0.08 18.95 -9.84
CA TRP A 180 1.00 19.74 -9.24
C TRP A 180 1.07 21.12 -9.86
N GLU A 181 1.61 22.10 -9.12
CA GLU A 181 1.77 23.47 -9.59
C GLU A 181 2.55 23.61 -10.91
N GLY A 182 3.47 22.69 -11.20
CA GLY A 182 4.18 22.60 -12.47
C GLY A 182 3.32 22.17 -13.67
N GLY A 183 2.06 21.78 -13.45
CA GLY A 183 1.09 21.41 -14.49
C GLY A 183 1.01 19.91 -14.78
N ASP A 184 1.83 19.09 -14.13
CA ASP A 184 1.76 17.63 -14.23
C ASP A 184 0.51 17.08 -13.52
N VAL A 185 0.02 15.92 -14.00
CA VAL A 185 -1.10 15.19 -13.40
C VAL A 185 -0.77 13.71 -13.28
N CYS A 186 -1.38 13.05 -12.31
CA CYS A 186 -1.16 11.63 -12.03
C CYS A 186 -2.41 10.98 -11.47
N ARG A 187 -2.69 9.73 -11.87
CA ARG A 187 -3.60 8.86 -11.12
C ARG A 187 -2.96 8.54 -9.77
N SER A 188 -3.35 9.29 -8.74
CA SER A 188 -2.70 9.29 -7.42
C SER A 188 -3.31 8.32 -6.41
N GLY A 189 -4.51 7.81 -6.70
CA GLY A 189 -5.23 6.89 -5.84
C GLY A 189 -5.85 5.75 -6.65
N ASN A 190 -5.16 4.61 -6.73
CA ASN A 190 -5.55 3.50 -7.60
C ASN A 190 -5.86 2.24 -6.82
N ILE A 191 -6.98 1.60 -7.17
CA ILE A 191 -7.44 0.35 -6.59
C ILE A 191 -7.22 -0.78 -7.59
N PHE A 192 -6.69 -1.89 -7.10
CA PHE A 192 -6.57 -3.13 -7.85
C PHE A 192 -7.06 -4.32 -7.03
N TYR A 193 -7.64 -5.32 -7.69
CA TYR A 193 -7.96 -6.61 -7.10
C TYR A 193 -6.96 -7.67 -7.54
N ARG A 194 -6.45 -8.47 -6.59
CA ARG A 194 -5.55 -9.59 -6.88
C ARG A 194 -5.96 -10.79 -6.04
N GLY A 195 -6.48 -11.82 -6.70
CA GLY A 195 -7.08 -12.97 -6.02
C GLY A 195 -8.17 -12.51 -5.05
N ARG A 196 -7.97 -12.76 -3.76
CA ARG A 196 -8.88 -12.35 -2.68
C ARG A 196 -8.54 -10.98 -2.08
N GLY A 197 -7.37 -10.46 -2.38
CA GLY A 197 -6.83 -9.23 -1.78
C GLY A 197 -7.17 -7.99 -2.58
N LYS A 198 -7.03 -6.85 -1.89
CA LYS A 198 -7.21 -5.50 -2.44
C LYS A 198 -5.89 -4.75 -2.33
N LEU A 199 -5.51 -4.06 -3.40
CA LEU A 199 -4.36 -3.18 -3.43
C LEU A 199 -4.82 -1.72 -3.51
N PHE A 200 -4.12 -0.84 -2.84
CA PHE A 200 -4.33 0.60 -2.95
C PHE A 200 -2.99 1.32 -3.09
N GLN A 201 -2.79 2.00 -4.21
CA GLN A 201 -1.69 2.94 -4.42
C GLN A 201 -2.14 4.32 -3.95
N PHE A 202 -1.32 5.00 -3.15
CA PHE A 202 -1.53 6.39 -2.78
C PHE A 202 -0.22 7.17 -2.88
N THR A 203 -0.15 8.17 -3.78
CA THR A 203 1.12 8.83 -4.13
C THR A 203 1.71 9.78 -3.08
N PRO A 204 0.93 10.48 -2.23
CA PRO A 204 1.52 11.40 -1.26
C PRO A 204 2.46 10.71 -0.27
N GLY A 205 3.59 11.34 0.04
CA GLY A 205 4.46 10.88 1.13
C GLY A 205 5.96 10.84 0.88
N HIS A 206 6.51 11.80 0.14
CA HIS A 206 7.96 11.91 0.00
C HIS A 206 8.64 12.24 1.34
N GLU A 207 9.81 11.64 1.58
CA GLU A 207 10.47 11.67 2.89
C GLU A 207 10.98 13.04 3.33
N THR A 208 11.23 13.96 2.38
CA THR A 208 11.76 15.30 2.69
C THR A 208 10.67 16.33 2.97
N PHE A 209 9.41 15.91 3.03
CA PHE A 209 8.26 16.75 3.36
C PHE A 209 7.38 16.11 4.44
N PRO A 210 6.72 16.90 5.31
CA PRO A 210 5.91 16.38 6.43
C PRO A 210 4.52 15.87 6.01
N VAL A 211 4.40 15.31 4.80
CA VAL A 211 3.12 14.89 4.20
C VAL A 211 2.42 13.82 5.06
N LEU A 212 3.19 12.89 5.63
CA LEU A 212 2.66 11.82 6.46
C LEU A 212 2.29 12.28 7.89
N HIS A 213 2.37 13.58 8.20
CA HIS A 213 1.79 14.18 9.41
C HIS A 213 0.44 14.85 9.15
N GLN A 214 0.02 14.96 7.88
CA GLN A 214 -1.19 15.69 7.51
C GLN A 214 -2.46 14.89 7.84
N LYS A 215 -3.43 15.57 8.48
CA LYS A 215 -4.66 14.94 9.00
C LYS A 215 -5.50 14.25 7.92
N GLU A 216 -5.57 14.83 6.72
CA GLU A 216 -6.31 14.27 5.59
C GLU A 216 -5.66 12.97 5.10
N ILE A 217 -4.32 12.92 5.07
CA ILE A 217 -3.56 11.71 4.72
C ILE A 217 -3.86 10.61 5.75
N HIS A 218 -3.82 10.92 7.04
CA HIS A 218 -4.18 9.97 8.10
C HIS A 218 -5.61 9.44 7.97
N GLN A 219 -6.56 10.31 7.61
CA GLN A 219 -7.94 9.91 7.39
C GLN A 219 -8.08 8.96 6.21
N VAL A 220 -7.40 9.23 5.08
CA VAL A 220 -7.34 8.30 3.94
C VAL A 220 -6.77 6.94 4.36
N LEU A 221 -5.69 6.91 5.14
CA LEU A 221 -5.09 5.67 5.61
C LEU A 221 -6.04 4.84 6.49
N ARG A 222 -6.76 5.48 7.43
CA ARG A 222 -7.77 4.80 8.25
C ARG A 222 -8.94 4.28 7.42
N ASN A 223 -9.44 5.08 6.48
CA ASN A 223 -10.54 4.67 5.61
C ASN A 223 -10.13 3.51 4.70
N ALA A 224 -8.91 3.55 4.15
CA ALA A 224 -8.32 2.47 3.37
C ALA A 224 -8.15 1.21 4.22
N ALA A 225 -7.57 1.28 5.41
CA ALA A 225 -7.45 0.12 6.29
C ALA A 225 -8.82 -0.54 6.59
N LYS A 226 -9.87 0.27 6.84
CA LYS A 226 -11.24 -0.25 7.05
C LYS A 226 -11.80 -0.94 5.81
N TRP A 227 -11.69 -0.31 4.65
CA TRP A 227 -12.27 -0.82 3.42
C TRP A 227 -11.51 -2.04 2.87
N MET A 228 -10.19 -2.08 3.10
CA MET A 228 -9.30 -3.10 2.54
C MET A 228 -9.23 -4.37 3.39
N ALA A 229 -9.57 -4.29 4.68
CA ALA A 229 -9.58 -5.46 5.55
C ALA A 229 -10.42 -6.60 4.93
N PRO A 230 -9.95 -7.86 5.03
CA PRO A 230 -10.73 -9.02 4.61
C PRO A 230 -12.07 -9.06 5.34
N SER A 231 -13.12 -9.52 4.66
CA SER A 231 -14.39 -9.78 5.35
C SER A 231 -14.18 -10.86 6.42
N PRO A 232 -14.71 -10.71 7.64
CA PRO A 232 -14.67 -11.77 8.65
C PRO A 232 -15.43 -13.04 8.19
N ASP A 233 -16.35 -12.90 7.23
CA ASP A 233 -17.12 -14.00 6.64
C ASP A 233 -16.41 -14.62 5.42
N MET A 234 -15.20 -14.17 5.07
CA MET A 234 -14.46 -14.73 3.94
C MET A 234 -14.04 -16.18 4.22
N ILE A 235 -14.60 -17.12 3.45
CA ILE A 235 -14.22 -18.52 3.52
C ILE A 235 -12.98 -18.77 2.67
N ILE A 236 -11.90 -19.22 3.30
CA ILE A 236 -10.68 -19.69 2.62
C ILE A 236 -10.61 -21.21 2.80
N PRO A 237 -11.03 -22.01 1.80
CA PRO A 237 -10.98 -23.46 1.91
C PRO A 237 -9.52 -23.92 2.03
N PRO A 238 -9.22 -24.97 2.81
CA PRO A 238 -7.89 -25.55 2.82
C PRO A 238 -7.48 -26.03 1.42
N PRO A 239 -6.20 -25.91 1.03
CA PRO A 239 -5.72 -26.44 -0.24
C PRO A 239 -6.07 -27.93 -0.40
N GLY A 240 -6.49 -28.33 -1.60
CA GLY A 240 -6.81 -29.73 -1.88
C GLY A 240 -8.14 -30.21 -1.29
N THR A 241 -9.06 -29.33 -0.90
CA THR A 241 -10.38 -29.70 -0.38
C THR A 241 -11.50 -29.38 -1.37
N GLU A 242 -12.65 -30.05 -1.24
CA GLU A 242 -13.84 -29.83 -2.07
C GLU A 242 -13.59 -29.92 -3.58
N HIS A 243 -13.82 -28.84 -4.32
CA HIS A 243 -13.56 -28.75 -5.76
C HIS A 243 -12.07 -28.54 -6.09
N LEU A 244 -11.23 -28.30 -5.08
CA LEU A 244 -9.79 -28.06 -5.21
C LEU A 244 -8.95 -29.33 -5.02
N ASN A 245 -9.56 -30.48 -4.67
CA ASN A 245 -8.84 -31.74 -4.46
C ASN A 245 -8.33 -32.37 -5.78
N GLY A 246 -8.76 -31.85 -6.93
CA GLY A 246 -8.37 -32.37 -8.25
C GLY A 246 -9.06 -33.69 -8.62
N GLU A 247 -9.87 -34.27 -7.73
CA GLU A 247 -10.62 -35.48 -8.01
C GLU A 247 -11.79 -35.15 -8.92
N PRO A 248 -11.96 -35.88 -10.04
CA PRO A 248 -13.07 -35.67 -10.94
C PRO A 248 -14.38 -35.97 -10.20
N ARG A 249 -15.33 -35.04 -10.29
CA ARG A 249 -16.68 -35.26 -9.76
C ARG A 249 -17.54 -36.16 -10.64
N GLU A 250 -17.05 -36.45 -11.84
CA GLU A 250 -17.71 -37.28 -12.85
C GLU A 250 -16.98 -38.61 -13.04
N ASN A 251 -17.71 -39.63 -13.51
CA ASN A 251 -17.07 -40.91 -13.84
C ASN A 251 -16.21 -40.76 -15.10
N LEU A 252 -14.88 -40.92 -14.93
CA LEU A 252 -13.89 -40.87 -16.00
C LEU A 252 -13.54 -42.23 -16.60
N ASP A 253 -14.31 -43.28 -16.37
CA ASP A 253 -14.07 -44.63 -16.92
C ASP A 253 -14.01 -44.64 -18.46
N HIS A 254 -14.63 -43.66 -19.12
CA HIS A 254 -14.55 -43.45 -20.57
C HIS A 254 -13.17 -42.95 -21.08
N ARG A 255 -12.26 -42.56 -20.19
CA ARG A 255 -10.89 -42.12 -20.53
C ARG A 255 -9.85 -43.24 -20.40
N LYS A 256 -10.26 -44.43 -19.96
CA LYS A 256 -9.44 -45.65 -19.93
C LYS A 256 -9.54 -46.39 -21.26
#